data_AF-A0A3M1HCD7-F1
#
_entry.id   AF-A0A3M1HCD7-F1
#
_cell.length_a   1.000
_cell.length_b   1.000
_cell.length_c   1.000
_cell.angle_alpha   90.00
_cell.angle_beta   90.00
_cell.angle_gamma   90.00
#
_symmetry.space_group_name_H-M   'P 1'
#
loop_
_entity.id
_entity.type
_entity.pdbx_description
1 polymer ?
#
loop_
_entity_poly.entity_id
_entity_poly.type
_entity_poly.pdbx_seq_one_letter_code
_entity_poly.pdbx_strand_id
1 'polypeptide(L)'
;MKPGDKVRILVDDEELVGIYLPRPELLDPNIFVLKLENGYNIGIDRSKIQSHEVLESYVPVSKQKKPLQPNSSLPTVSILSFGGTIASKVDYRTGGVSASYDASDFVEM
;
A
#
# COMPACT_ATOMS: atom_id res chain seq x y z
N MET A 1 14.37 -8.44 -3.46
CA MET A 1 12.89 -8.35 -3.43
C MET A 1 12.47 -7.80 -2.08
N LYS A 2 11.66 -6.73 -2.09
CA LYS A 2 11.04 -6.12 -0.90
C LYS A 2 9.53 -5.96 -1.14
N PRO A 3 8.70 -5.86 -0.08
CA PRO A 3 7.28 -5.57 -0.26
C PRO A 3 7.06 -4.31 -1.10
N GLY A 4 6.11 -4.39 -2.03
CA GLY A 4 5.78 -3.37 -3.03
C GLY A 4 6.43 -3.60 -4.40
N ASP A 5 7.47 -4.43 -4.50
CA ASP A 5 8.12 -4.74 -5.79
C ASP A 5 7.18 -5.55 -6.69
N LYS A 6 7.24 -5.32 -8.01
CA LYS A 6 6.62 -6.18 -9.01
C LYS A 6 7.56 -7.35 -9.29
N VAL A 7 7.06 -8.57 -9.13
CA VAL A 7 7.85 -9.80 -9.22
C VAL A 7 7.17 -10.82 -10.12
N ARG A 8 7.99 -11.64 -10.79
CA ARG A 8 7.60 -12.89 -11.43
C ARG A 8 8.07 -14.03 -10.54
N ILE A 9 7.21 -15.01 -10.32
CA ILE A 9 7.53 -16.24 -9.58
C ILE A 9 7.10 -17.46 -10.38
N LEU A 10 7.83 -18.56 -10.22
CA LEU A 10 7.48 -19.87 -10.77
C LEU A 10 7.03 -20.78 -9.62
N VAL A 11 5.81 -21.31 -9.72
CA VAL A 11 5.19 -22.16 -8.69
C VAL A 11 4.51 -23.33 -9.38
N ASP A 12 4.88 -24.56 -9.02
CA ASP A 12 4.27 -25.78 -9.58
C ASP A 12 4.17 -25.74 -11.14
N ASP A 13 5.22 -25.26 -11.81
CA ASP A 13 5.34 -25.05 -13.28
C ASP A 13 4.44 -23.96 -13.88
N GLU A 14 3.75 -23.16 -13.06
CA GLU A 14 3.00 -21.97 -13.46
C GLU A 14 3.76 -20.68 -13.14
N GLU A 15 3.82 -19.76 -14.12
CA GLU A 15 4.36 -18.42 -13.90
C GLU A 15 3.27 -17.45 -13.41
N LEU A 16 3.54 -16.80 -12.29
CA LEU A 16 2.67 -15.78 -11.72
C LEU A 16 3.41 -14.44 -11.66
N VAL A 17 2.73 -13.39 -12.07
CA VAL A 17 3.25 -12.01 -12.03
C VAL A 17 2.34 -11.16 -11.16
N GLY A 18 2.94 -10.37 -10.27
CA GLY A 18 2.19 -9.51 -9.37
C GLY A 18 3.07 -8.65 -8.47
N ILE A 19 2.45 -8.01 -7.50
CA ILE A 19 3.11 -7.17 -6.51
C ILE A 19 3.30 -7.98 -5.24
N TYR A 20 4.55 -8.11 -4.79
CA TYR A 20 4.83 -8.76 -3.52
C TYR A 20 4.30 -7.92 -2.36
N LEU A 21 3.37 -8.45 -1.57
CA LEU A 21 2.77 -7.75 -0.45
C LEU A 21 3.42 -8.16 0.88
N PRO A 22 3.41 -7.27 1.89
CA PRO A 22 3.75 -7.67 3.24
C PRO A 22 2.76 -8.73 3.71
N ARG A 23 3.29 -9.80 4.32
CA ARG A 23 2.48 -10.87 4.90
C ARG A 23 1.75 -10.33 6.15
N PRO A 24 0.42 -10.49 6.27
CA PRO A 24 -0.29 -10.24 7.51
C PRO A 24 0.26 -11.11 8.65
N GLU A 25 0.44 -10.54 9.84
CA GLU A 25 1.03 -11.25 10.98
C GLU A 25 0.25 -12.51 11.37
N LEU A 26 -1.07 -12.50 11.15
CA LEU A 26 -2.00 -13.60 11.42
C LEU A 26 -1.78 -14.85 10.54
N LEU A 27 -1.08 -14.73 9.41
CA LEU A 27 -0.81 -15.87 8.53
C LEU A 27 0.41 -16.66 9.01
N ASP A 28 0.58 -17.88 8.49
CA ASP A 28 1.80 -18.65 8.71
C ASP A 28 3.03 -17.91 8.13
N PRO A 29 4.17 -17.82 8.85
CA PRO A 29 5.39 -17.15 8.39
C PRO A 29 5.89 -17.59 7.01
N ASN A 30 5.57 -18.82 6.60
CA ASN A 30 6.00 -19.41 5.34
C ASN A 30 5.11 -19.01 4.15
N ILE A 31 4.05 -18.22 4.36
CA ILE A 31 3.17 -17.76 3.29
C ILE A 31 3.75 -16.51 2.62
N PHE A 32 3.91 -16.60 1.31
CA PHE A 32 4.21 -15.51 0.40
C PHE A 32 2.91 -14.91 -0.14
N VAL A 33 2.72 -13.59 -0.01
CA VAL A 33 1.50 -12.93 -0.49
C VAL A 33 1.80 -12.16 -1.76
N LEU A 34 1.09 -12.50 -2.84
CA LEU A 34 1.21 -11.84 -4.14
C LEU A 34 -0.14 -11.21 -4.50
N LYS A 35 -0.11 -9.94 -4.92
CA LYS A 35 -1.26 -9.28 -5.55
C LYS A 35 -1.15 -9.38 -7.05
N LEU A 36 -2.08 -10.10 -7.66
CA LEU A 36 -2.16 -10.30 -9.10
C LEU A 36 -2.59 -9.02 -9.82
N GLU A 37 -2.35 -8.95 -11.13
CA GLU A 37 -2.70 -7.77 -11.95
C GLU A 37 -4.21 -7.50 -11.99
N ASN A 38 -5.04 -8.53 -11.77
CA ASN A 38 -6.49 -8.41 -11.64
C ASN A 38 -6.95 -7.84 -10.28
N GLY A 39 -6.02 -7.53 -9.37
CA GLY A 39 -6.28 -6.92 -8.06
C GLY A 39 -6.50 -7.92 -6.91
N TYR A 40 -6.56 -9.22 -7.17
CA TYR A 40 -6.73 -10.24 -6.13
C TYR A 40 -5.41 -10.56 -5.41
N ASN A 41 -5.50 -10.82 -4.11
CA ASN A 41 -4.38 -11.26 -3.30
C ASN A 41 -4.43 -12.79 -3.15
N ILE A 42 -3.31 -13.46 -3.41
CA ILE A 42 -3.14 -14.90 -3.21
C ILE A 42 -2.02 -15.18 -2.20
N GLY A 43 -2.20 -16.24 -1.41
CA GLY A 43 -1.19 -16.76 -0.50
C GLY A 43 -0.57 -18.02 -1.08
N ILE A 44 0.75 -18.06 -1.15
CA ILE A 44 1.52 -19.15 -1.74
C ILE A 44 2.49 -19.66 -0.69
N ASP A 45 2.54 -20.98 -0.50
CA ASP A 45 3.57 -21.58 0.34
C ASP A 45 4.95 -21.37 -0.29
N ARG A 46 5.87 -20.71 0.43
CA ARG A 46 7.22 -20.42 -0.06
C ARG A 46 7.99 -21.67 -0.48
N SER A 47 7.70 -22.83 0.10
CA SER A 47 8.35 -24.10 -0.27
C SER A 47 8.05 -24.52 -1.71
N LYS A 48 6.96 -24.04 -2.30
CA LYS A 48 6.56 -24.34 -3.69
C LYS A 48 7.12 -23.35 -4.71
N ILE A 49 7.71 -22.25 -4.25
CA ILE A 49 8.30 -21.23 -5.14
C ILE A 49 9.65 -21.74 -5.61
N GLN A 50 9.71 -22.12 -6.88
CA GLN A 50 10.92 -22.66 -7.51
C GLN A 50 11.92 -21.54 -7.84
N SER A 51 11.43 -20.39 -8.31
CA SER A 51 12.26 -19.24 -8.65
C SER A 51 11.48 -17.92 -8.52
N HIS A 52 12.21 -16.81 -8.42
CA HIS A 52 11.64 -15.47 -8.40
C HIS A 52 12.56 -14.46 -9.10
N GLU A 53 11.95 -13.49 -9.76
CA GLU A 53 12.61 -12.40 -10.48
C GLU A 53 11.92 -11.07 -10.15
N VAL A 54 12.70 -10.01 -9.88
CA VAL A 54 12.16 -8.66 -9.68
C VAL A 54 12.11 -7.94 -11.02
N LEU A 55 10.89 -7.63 -11.47
CA LEU A 55 10.66 -6.93 -12.74
C LEU A 55 10.73 -5.41 -12.57
N GLU A 56 10.18 -4.91 -11.47
CA GLU A 56 10.14 -3.49 -11.15
C GLU A 56 10.31 -3.28 -9.65
N SER A 57 11.24 -2.41 -9.26
CA SER A 57 11.44 -2.07 -7.85
C SER A 57 10.49 -0.96 -7.42
N TYR A 58 9.90 -1.12 -6.22
CA TYR A 58 9.03 -0.11 -5.65
C TYR A 58 9.77 1.20 -5.35
N VAL A 59 9.26 2.29 -5.91
CA VAL A 59 9.63 3.67 -5.58
C VAL A 59 8.42 4.35 -4.93
N PRO A 60 8.56 4.88 -3.69
CA PRO A 60 7.50 5.66 -3.08
C PRO A 60 7.34 6.99 -3.82
N VAL A 61 6.11 7.27 -4.27
CA VAL A 61 5.78 8.56 -4.88
C VAL A 61 5.61 9.57 -3.75
N SER A 62 6.56 10.50 -3.61
CA SER A 62 6.38 11.66 -2.75
C SER A 62 5.46 12.67 -3.45
N LYS A 63 4.24 12.85 -2.94
CA LYS A 63 3.37 13.94 -3.38
C LYS A 63 3.79 15.21 -2.63
N GLN A 64 4.17 16.25 -3.37
CA GLN A 64 4.33 17.58 -2.79
C GLN A 64 2.96 18.11 -2.36
N LYS A 65 2.85 18.49 -1.08
CA LYS A 65 1.63 19.13 -0.56
C LYS A 65 1.55 20.55 -1.09
N LYS A 66 0.39 20.92 -1.65
CA LYS A 66 0.14 22.32 -2.02
C LYS A 66 -0.04 23.16 -0.74
N PRO A 67 0.50 24.38 -0.70
CA PRO A 67 0.24 25.29 0.41
C PRO A 67 -1.25 25.65 0.45
N LEU A 68 -1.84 25.55 1.64
CA LEU A 68 -3.21 25.99 1.87
C LEU A 68 -3.27 27.52 1.93
N GLN A 69 -4.34 28.10 1.35
CA GLN A 69 -4.64 29.52 1.46
C GLN A 69 -5.80 29.71 2.45
N PRO A 70 -5.54 30.12 3.70
CA PRO A 70 -6.59 30.34 4.68
C PRO A 70 -7.48 31.54 4.30
N ASN A 71 -8.78 31.40 4.50
CA ASN A 71 -9.74 32.48 4.29
C ASN A 71 -9.97 33.23 5.62
N SER A 72 -9.55 34.50 5.69
CA SER A 72 -9.65 35.34 6.89
C SER A 72 -11.08 35.69 7.32
N SER A 73 -12.09 35.46 6.47
CA SER A 73 -13.51 35.66 6.81
C SER A 73 -14.14 34.51 7.60
N LEU A 74 -13.46 33.36 7.69
CA LEU A 74 -13.96 32.16 8.36
C LEU A 74 -13.36 32.03 9.78
N PRO A 75 -14.10 31.43 10.73
CA PRO A 75 -13.57 31.16 12.06
C PRO A 75 -12.48 30.08 12.03
N THR A 76 -11.48 30.22 12.90
CA THR A 76 -10.45 29.20 13.11
C THR A 76 -11.02 28.04 13.91
N VAL A 77 -10.85 26.82 13.40
CA VAL A 77 -11.22 25.58 14.08
C VAL A 77 -9.99 24.70 14.22
N SER A 78 -9.76 24.18 15.43
CA SER A 78 -8.70 23.21 15.71
C SER A 78 -9.28 21.81 15.80
N ILE A 79 -8.64 20.86 15.12
CA ILE A 79 -8.99 19.43 15.19
C ILE A 79 -7.91 18.73 16.00
N LEU A 80 -8.28 18.19 17.17
CA LEU A 80 -7.41 17.34 17.97
C LEU A 80 -7.80 15.88 17.76
N SER A 81 -6.89 15.08 17.22
CA SER A 81 -7.10 13.64 17.05
C SER A 81 -6.60 12.85 18.26
N PHE A 82 -7.43 11.95 18.77
CA PHE A 82 -7.11 11.00 19.84
C PHE A 82 -6.95 9.55 19.32
N GLY A 83 -6.72 9.39 18.02
CA GLY A 83 -6.58 8.09 17.36
C GLY A 83 -7.78 7.65 16.53
N GLY A 84 -8.87 8.43 16.55
CA GLY A 84 -9.96 8.26 15.59
C GLY A 84 -9.55 8.78 14.20
N THR A 85 -9.58 7.91 13.20
CA THR A 85 -9.30 8.27 11.81
C THR A 85 -10.59 8.78 11.14
N ILE A 86 -10.63 10.07 10.81
CA ILE A 86 -11.74 10.72 10.07
C ILE A 86 -11.39 10.98 8.60
N ALA A 87 -10.23 10.47 8.18
CA ALA A 87 -9.53 10.89 6.98
C ALA A 87 -8.45 9.86 6.60
N SER A 88 -8.47 9.33 5.38
CA SER A 88 -7.47 8.35 4.93
C SER A 88 -7.24 8.35 3.42
N LYS A 89 -6.06 7.93 3.00
CA LYS A 89 -5.70 7.70 1.58
C LYS A 89 -5.54 6.19 1.35
N VAL A 90 -6.05 5.73 0.21
CA VAL A 90 -5.92 4.33 -0.23
C VAL A 90 -4.87 4.26 -1.34
N ASP A 91 -3.83 3.45 -1.14
CA ASP A 91 -2.93 3.07 -2.21
C ASP A 91 -3.52 1.85 -2.92
N TYR A 92 -4.17 2.06 -4.07
CA TYR A 92 -4.76 0.98 -4.85
C TYR A 92 -3.74 -0.01 -5.40
N ARG A 93 -2.46 0.39 -5.54
CA ARG A 93 -1.40 -0.52 -5.97
C ARG A 93 -1.21 -1.62 -4.93
N THR A 94 -1.02 -1.25 -3.66
CA THR A 94 -0.76 -2.21 -2.57
C THR A 94 -2.02 -2.67 -1.84
N GLY A 95 -3.13 -1.93 -1.95
CA GLY A 95 -4.32 -2.07 -1.09
C GLY A 95 -4.14 -1.48 0.32
N GLY A 96 -3.00 -0.85 0.60
CA GLY A 96 -2.72 -0.24 1.91
C GLY A 96 -3.57 1.01 2.15
N VAL A 97 -3.97 1.21 3.40
CA VAL A 97 -4.68 2.42 3.86
C VAL A 97 -3.78 3.16 4.83
N SER A 98 -3.59 4.46 4.60
CA SER A 98 -2.86 5.34 5.52
C SER A 98 -3.77 6.45 6.03
N ALA A 99 -3.72 6.67 7.34
CA ALA A 99 -4.44 7.77 7.96
C ALA A 99 -3.85 9.11 7.53
N SER A 100 -4.72 10.10 7.41
CA SER A 100 -4.40 11.46 6.98
C SER A 100 -4.70 12.42 8.13
N TYR A 101 -3.72 13.25 8.51
CA TYR A 101 -3.80 14.08 9.72
C TYR A 101 -3.48 15.56 9.49
N ASP A 102 -2.96 15.94 8.33
CA ASP A 102 -2.68 17.36 8.06
C ASP A 102 -3.91 18.04 7.45
N ALA A 103 -4.08 19.33 7.73
CA ALA A 103 -5.16 20.16 7.17
C ALA A 103 -5.25 20.05 5.64
N SER A 104 -4.11 19.93 4.94
CA SER A 104 -4.07 19.76 3.49
C SER A 104 -4.65 18.43 3.03
N ASP A 105 -4.48 17.37 3.82
CA ASP A 105 -5.05 16.07 3.47
C ASP A 105 -6.57 16.09 3.55
N PHE A 106 -7.16 16.85 4.48
CA PHE A 106 -8.62 17.02 4.58
C PHE A 106 -9.23 17.80 3.41
N VAL A 107 -8.51 18.80 2.90
CA VAL A 107 -8.94 19.59 1.75
C VAL A 107 -8.81 18.82 0.44
N GLU A 108 -7.89 17.85 0.39
CA GLU A 108 -7.63 17.00 -0.79
C GLU A 108 -8.55 15.75 -0.89
N MET A 109 -9.45 15.51 0.08
CA MET A 109 -10.40 14.39 0.04
C MET A 109 -11.47 14.57 -1.02
#